data_AF-A0A6U4NL20-F1
#
_entry.id   AF-A0A6U4NL20-F1
#
_cell.length_a   1.000
_cell.length_b   1.000
_cell.length_c   1.000
_cell.angle_alpha   90.00
_cell.angle_beta   90.00
_cell.angle_gamma   90.00
#
_symmetry.space_group_name_H-M   'P 1'
#
loop_
_entity.id
_entity.type
_entity.pdbx_description
1 polymer ?
#
loop_
_entity_poly.entity_id
_entity_poly.type
_entity_poly.pdbx_seq_one_letter_code
_entity_poly.pdbx_strand_id
1 'polypeptide(L)'
;GSYAKYGVGRECLECPVGAVCPGGRGRPYPKRGFWGDVTCDFDPELGNSSCPGFDHFIECNPVSDCAGGPEFSCEAGHSGRMCKEAQSGWFIVGGAFWLECGETGHFVGTIGIICVVLVWLAINKVASGHYDAMDLALLFVQI
;
A
#
# COMPACT_ATOMS: atom_id res chain seq x y z
N GLY A 1 -31.56 -10.57 -4.70
CA GLY A 1 -30.34 -9.79 -4.46
C GLY A 1 -30.29 -9.41 -2.99
N SER A 2 -29.11 -9.44 -2.38
CA SER A 2 -28.90 -8.90 -1.03
C SER A 2 -28.64 -7.39 -1.16
N TYR A 3 -29.21 -6.57 -0.28
CA TYR A 3 -29.11 -5.11 -0.32
C TYR A 3 -28.40 -4.58 0.93
N ALA A 4 -27.58 -3.53 0.80
CA ALA A 4 -26.92 -2.85 1.92
C ALA A 4 -27.61 -1.50 2.21
N LYS A 5 -27.81 -1.18 3.50
CA LYS A 5 -28.44 0.07 3.93
C LYS A 5 -27.38 1.05 4.44
N TYR A 6 -26.74 1.77 3.53
CA TYR A 6 -25.80 2.81 3.93
C TYR A 6 -26.53 4.09 4.33
N GLY A 7 -26.75 4.25 5.63
CA GLY A 7 -27.30 5.49 6.21
C GLY A 7 -28.82 5.52 6.37
N VAL A 8 -29.28 6.45 7.21
CA VAL A 8 -30.71 6.70 7.45
C VAL A 8 -31.22 7.62 6.34
N GLY A 9 -32.23 7.18 5.57
CA GLY A 9 -32.83 7.99 4.50
C GLY A 9 -32.17 7.92 3.13
N ARG A 10 -31.24 6.98 2.89
CA ARG A 10 -30.72 6.66 1.55
C ARG A 10 -31.40 5.43 0.97
N GLU A 11 -31.43 5.36 -0.35
CA GLU A 11 -31.86 4.18 -1.11
C GLU A 11 -30.99 2.97 -0.78
N CYS A 12 -31.59 1.78 -0.85
CA CYS A 12 -30.86 0.53 -0.69
C CYS A 12 -29.86 0.41 -1.85
N LEU A 13 -28.57 0.37 -1.55
CA LEU A 13 -27.54 0.11 -2.54
C LEU A 13 -27.44 -1.39 -2.79
N GLU A 14 -27.18 -1.76 -4.05
CA GLU A 14 -26.89 -3.14 -4.39
C GLU A 14 -25.64 -3.62 -3.66
N CYS A 15 -25.67 -4.86 -3.19
CA CYS A 15 -24.51 -5.46 -2.54
C CYS A 15 -23.40 -5.67 -3.58
N PRO A 16 -22.17 -5.18 -3.33
CA PRO A 16 -21.07 -5.34 -4.28
C PRO A 16 -20.77 -6.80 -4.60
N VAL A 17 -20.29 -7.05 -5.81
CA VAL A 17 -19.86 -8.39 -6.24
C VAL A 17 -18.70 -8.83 -5.33
N GLY A 18 -18.72 -10.10 -4.89
CA GLY A 18 -17.72 -10.62 -3.94
C GLY A 18 -17.97 -10.25 -2.47
N ALA A 19 -19.04 -9.50 -2.16
CA ALA A 19 -19.40 -9.10 -0.80
C ALA A 19 -20.56 -9.93 -0.21
N VAL A 20 -20.58 -10.05 1.11
CA VAL A 20 -21.77 -10.37 1.90
C VAL A 20 -22.23 -9.10 2.59
N CYS A 21 -23.48 -8.72 2.34
CA CYS A 21 -24.11 -7.58 3.00
C CYS A 21 -25.10 -8.09 4.06
N PRO A 22 -24.81 -7.92 5.36
CA PRO A 22 -25.71 -8.34 6.44
C PRO A 22 -27.01 -7.49 6.50
N GLY A 23 -27.05 -6.38 5.76
CA GLY A 23 -28.15 -5.43 5.79
C GLY A 23 -28.08 -4.47 6.98
N GLY A 24 -29.06 -3.55 7.05
CA GLY A 24 -29.09 -2.53 8.10
C GLY A 24 -27.84 -1.66 8.10
N ARG A 25 -27.28 -1.40 9.29
CA ARG A 25 -26.02 -0.64 9.47
C ARG A 25 -24.76 -1.52 9.44
N GLY A 26 -24.91 -2.82 9.16
CA GLY A 26 -23.77 -3.73 9.10
C GLY A 26 -22.92 -3.45 7.86
N ARG A 27 -21.60 -3.41 8.04
CA ARG A 27 -20.65 -3.22 6.94
C ARG A 27 -20.58 -4.50 6.08
N PRO A 28 -20.43 -4.39 4.75
CA PRO A 28 -20.17 -5.56 3.92
C PRO A 28 -18.82 -6.16 4.27
N TYR A 29 -18.71 -7.46 4.05
CA TYR A 29 -17.49 -8.22 4.25
C TYR A 29 -17.26 -9.19 3.10
N PRO A 30 -16.03 -9.65 2.84
CA PRO A 30 -15.76 -10.52 1.71
C PRO A 30 -16.51 -11.85 1.82
N LYS A 31 -17.07 -12.32 0.71
CA LYS A 31 -17.46 -13.72 0.53
C LYS A 31 -16.22 -14.60 0.56
N ARG A 32 -16.42 -15.88 0.86
CA ARG A 32 -15.36 -16.88 0.67
C ARG A 32 -14.85 -16.81 -0.78
N GLY A 33 -13.52 -16.80 -0.93
CA GLY A 33 -12.85 -16.64 -2.21
C GLY A 33 -12.57 -15.21 -2.64
N PHE A 34 -12.97 -14.22 -1.84
CA PHE A 34 -12.72 -12.82 -2.11
C PHE A 34 -11.90 -12.18 -0.98
N TRP A 35 -11.04 -11.24 -1.36
CA TRP A 35 -10.34 -10.33 -0.47
C TRP A 35 -11.00 -8.96 -0.55
N GLY A 36 -11.14 -8.28 0.59
CA GLY A 36 -11.62 -6.90 0.61
C GLY A 36 -10.45 -5.96 0.87
N ASP A 37 -10.30 -4.95 0.00
CA ASP A 37 -9.28 -3.93 0.21
C ASP A 37 -9.85 -2.83 1.11
N VAL A 38 -9.34 -2.75 2.35
CA VAL A 38 -9.74 -1.71 3.30
C VAL A 38 -8.82 -0.49 3.13
N THR A 39 -8.47 -0.16 1.89
CA THR A 39 -7.76 1.08 1.59
C THR A 39 -8.73 2.22 1.73
N CYS A 40 -8.67 2.88 2.87
CA CYS A 40 -9.29 4.17 3.03
C CYS A 40 -8.46 5.18 2.24
N ASP A 41 -8.84 5.41 0.99
CA ASP A 41 -8.30 6.55 0.26
C ASP A 41 -8.75 7.82 0.99
N PHE A 42 -7.77 8.66 1.34
CA PHE A 42 -8.06 9.99 1.83
C PHE A 42 -8.55 10.80 0.63
N ASP A 43 -9.85 11.11 0.60
CA ASP A 43 -10.40 12.02 -0.40
C ASP A 43 -10.02 13.46 0.03
N PRO A 44 -9.07 14.12 -0.66
CA PRO A 44 -8.63 15.46 -0.30
C PRO A 44 -9.72 16.52 -0.57
N GLU A 45 -10.74 16.21 -1.38
CA GLU A 45 -11.84 17.15 -1.67
C GLU A 45 -12.90 17.14 -0.56
N LEU A 46 -13.15 16.00 0.08
CA LEU A 46 -14.12 15.90 1.19
C LEU A 46 -13.53 16.19 2.57
N GLY A 47 -12.19 16.29 2.70
CA GLY A 47 -11.53 16.58 3.98
C GLY A 47 -11.83 15.54 5.07
N ASN A 48 -12.28 14.35 4.67
CA ASN A 48 -12.59 13.24 5.53
C ASN A 48 -11.91 11.98 4.98
N SER A 49 -11.58 11.04 5.85
CA SER A 49 -11.30 9.66 5.42
C SER A 49 -12.62 9.00 5.04
N SER A 50 -13.19 9.42 3.91
CA SER A 50 -14.19 8.62 3.20
C SER A 50 -13.47 7.38 2.72
N CYS A 51 -13.51 6.28 3.47
CA CYS A 51 -13.08 5.00 2.91
C CYS A 51 -14.03 4.70 1.74
N PRO A 52 -13.60 4.86 0.48
CA PRO A 52 -14.41 4.51 -0.68
C PRO A 52 -14.03 3.07 -0.99
N GLY A 53 -14.29 2.13 -0.08
CA GLY A 53 -15.61 1.69 0.30
C GLY A 53 -15.48 0.17 0.31
N PHE A 54 -16.39 -0.51 0.99
CA PHE A 54 -16.49 -1.97 0.91
C PHE A 54 -17.11 -2.35 -0.45
N ASP A 55 -16.55 -1.80 -1.53
CA ASP A 55 -17.15 -1.69 -2.85
C ASP A 55 -16.36 -2.54 -3.84
N HIS A 56 -15.07 -2.74 -3.57
CA HIS A 56 -14.18 -3.56 -4.36
C HIS A 56 -13.71 -4.78 -3.57
N PHE A 57 -14.24 -5.93 -3.97
CA PHE A 57 -13.77 -7.24 -3.54
C PHE A 57 -13.05 -7.92 -4.69
N ILE A 58 -11.82 -8.36 -4.44
CA ILE A 58 -10.95 -8.96 -5.44
C ILE A 58 -11.01 -10.47 -5.25
N GLU A 59 -11.30 -11.21 -6.32
CA GLU A 59 -11.29 -12.67 -6.28
C GLU A 59 -9.85 -13.18 -6.08
N CYS A 60 -9.69 -14.10 -5.15
CA CYS A 60 -8.40 -14.72 -4.84
C CYS A 60 -8.11 -15.84 -5.83
N ASN A 61 -6.83 -16.06 -6.11
CA ASN A 61 -6.38 -17.12 -7.02
C ASN A 61 -5.23 -17.92 -6.38
N PRO A 62 -5.48 -19.16 -5.93
CA PRO A 62 -6.76 -19.89 -6.01
C PRO A 62 -7.84 -19.36 -5.07
N VAL A 63 -9.11 -19.59 -5.42
CA VAL A 63 -10.30 -19.14 -4.66
C VAL A 63 -10.33 -19.72 -3.23
N SER A 64 -9.60 -20.81 -2.99
CA SER A 64 -9.44 -21.38 -1.66
C SER A 64 -8.70 -20.46 -0.70
N ASP A 65 -7.80 -19.59 -1.16
CA ASP A 65 -6.85 -18.89 -0.28
C ASP A 65 -7.52 -17.89 0.67
N CYS A 66 -8.65 -17.34 0.24
CA CYS A 66 -9.41 -16.37 0.99
C CYS A 66 -10.58 -17.03 1.69
N ALA A 67 -10.46 -17.23 3.00
CA ALA A 67 -11.57 -17.69 3.83
C ALA A 67 -12.74 -16.68 3.80
N GLY A 68 -12.42 -15.39 3.63
CA GLY A 68 -13.38 -14.29 3.63
C GLY A 68 -13.87 -14.01 5.06
N GLY A 69 -15.12 -13.56 5.18
CA GLY A 69 -15.75 -13.30 6.48
C GLY A 69 -15.49 -11.89 7.03
N PRO A 70 -16.13 -11.53 8.15
CA PRO A 70 -16.09 -10.18 8.73
C PRO A 70 -14.70 -9.74 9.19
N GLU A 71 -13.82 -10.70 9.47
CA GLU A 71 -12.45 -10.46 9.96
C GLU A 71 -11.41 -10.38 8.83
N PHE A 72 -11.82 -10.47 7.55
CA PHE A 72 -10.90 -10.44 6.41
C PHE A 72 -9.77 -11.48 6.55
N SER A 73 -10.16 -12.71 6.91
CA SER A 73 -9.21 -13.79 7.22
C SER A 73 -8.79 -14.59 5.99
N CYS A 74 -7.54 -15.07 6.01
CA CYS A 74 -7.00 -16.02 5.07
C CYS A 74 -7.17 -17.47 5.57
N GLU A 75 -7.15 -18.44 4.66
CA GLU A 75 -7.05 -19.86 5.05
C GLU A 75 -5.69 -20.15 5.71
N ALA A 76 -5.62 -21.27 6.44
CA ALA A 76 -4.39 -21.67 7.13
C ALA A 76 -3.19 -21.78 6.14
N GLY A 77 -2.08 -21.11 6.46
CA GLY A 77 -0.87 -21.07 5.62
C GLY A 77 -0.79 -19.86 4.68
N HIS A 78 -1.84 -19.05 4.60
CA HIS A 78 -1.90 -17.87 3.74
C HIS A 78 -1.88 -16.59 4.58
N SER A 79 -1.21 -15.52 4.12
CA SER A 79 -1.23 -14.23 4.81
C SER A 79 -0.94 -13.05 3.88
N GLY A 80 -1.15 -11.83 4.36
CA GLY A 80 -0.97 -10.61 3.56
C GLY A 80 -2.13 -10.29 2.63
N ARG A 81 -1.92 -9.33 1.70
CA ARG A 81 -2.97 -8.86 0.78
C ARG A 81 -3.34 -10.00 -0.20
N MET A 82 -4.64 -10.24 -0.38
CA MET A 82 -5.20 -11.32 -1.19
C MET A 82 -4.85 -12.75 -0.74
N CYS A 83 -4.40 -12.94 0.51
CA CYS A 83 -4.11 -14.26 1.06
C CYS A 83 -3.20 -15.11 0.16
N LYS A 84 -2.28 -14.48 -0.58
CA LYS A 84 -1.29 -15.28 -1.27
C LYS A 84 -0.45 -16.02 -0.24
N GLU A 85 0.02 -17.20 -0.62
CA GLU A 85 1.01 -17.94 0.17
C GLU A 85 2.12 -16.95 0.51
N ALA A 86 2.24 -16.62 1.80
CA ALA A 86 3.37 -15.86 2.26
C ALA A 86 4.53 -16.83 2.16
N GLN A 87 5.23 -16.83 1.03
CA GLN A 87 6.49 -17.53 0.92
C GLN A 87 7.33 -17.05 2.10
N SER A 88 7.64 -17.99 3.00
CA SER A 88 8.33 -17.67 4.23
C SER A 88 9.61 -16.95 3.88
N GLY A 89 9.72 -15.71 4.34
CA GLY A 89 10.82 -14.84 4.00
C GLY A 89 10.69 -14.18 2.64
N TRP A 90 9.55 -13.54 2.33
CA TRP A 90 9.45 -12.51 1.30
C TRP A 90 8.72 -11.28 1.86
N PHE A 91 9.09 -10.06 1.46
CA PHE A 91 8.48 -8.80 1.85
C PHE A 91 8.30 -7.84 0.66
N ILE A 92 7.35 -6.90 0.77
CA ILE A 92 7.04 -5.93 -0.29
C ILE A 92 7.74 -4.60 0.03
N VAL A 93 8.53 -4.09 -0.93
CA VAL A 93 9.10 -2.73 -0.89
C VAL A 93 8.39 -1.84 -1.90
N GLY A 94 7.93 -0.68 -1.44
CA GLY A 94 7.33 0.35 -2.30
C GLY A 94 6.03 -0.07 -3.00
N GLY A 95 5.33 -1.07 -2.47
CA GLY A 95 4.04 -1.53 -3.01
C GLY A 95 4.10 -2.36 -4.29
N ALA A 96 5.28 -2.55 -4.90
CA ALA A 96 5.42 -3.22 -6.20
C ALA A 96 6.49 -4.33 -6.23
N PHE A 97 7.49 -4.29 -5.36
CA PHE A 97 8.65 -5.20 -5.44
C PHE A 97 8.61 -6.26 -4.34
N TRP A 98 8.59 -7.53 -4.74
CA TRP A 98 8.72 -8.68 -3.84
C TRP A 98 10.21 -9.00 -3.67
N LEU A 99 10.69 -9.05 -2.43
CA LEU A 99 12.07 -9.38 -2.09
C LEU A 99 12.10 -10.53 -1.09
N GLU A 100 13.00 -11.49 -1.29
CA GLU A 100 13.23 -12.60 -0.36
C GLU A 100 13.95 -12.09 0.92
N CYS A 101 13.38 -12.29 2.10
CA CYS A 101 14.06 -12.29 3.40
C CYS A 101 15.07 -13.45 3.49
N GLY A 102 16.08 -13.42 2.63
CA GLY A 102 17.36 -14.08 2.86
C GLY A 102 18.44 -13.06 3.19
N GLU A 103 19.69 -13.51 3.40
CA GLU A 103 20.85 -12.60 3.50
C GLU A 103 20.93 -11.62 2.31
N THR A 104 20.45 -12.04 1.14
CA THR A 104 20.34 -11.24 -0.08
C THR A 104 19.40 -10.03 0.06
N GLY A 105 18.28 -10.15 0.80
CA GLY A 105 17.33 -9.06 0.99
C GLY A 105 17.92 -7.90 1.80
N HIS A 106 18.67 -8.23 2.86
CA HIS A 106 19.44 -7.24 3.62
C HIS A 106 20.51 -6.57 2.76
N PHE A 107 21.17 -7.34 1.89
CA PHE A 107 22.21 -6.83 1.01
C PHE A 107 21.68 -5.83 -0.02
N VAL A 108 20.55 -6.15 -0.68
CA VAL A 108 19.90 -5.26 -1.65
C VAL A 108 19.41 -3.96 -0.99
N GLY A 109 18.77 -4.06 0.17
CA GLY A 109 18.32 -2.88 0.93
C GLY A 109 19.48 -1.98 1.35
N THR A 110 20.55 -2.58 1.88
CA THR A 110 21.73 -1.83 2.35
C THR A 110 22.47 -1.17 1.18
N ILE A 111 22.67 -1.87 0.07
CA ILE A 111 23.29 -1.30 -1.14
C ILE A 111 22.43 -0.16 -1.69
N GLY A 112 21.10 -0.32 -1.73
CA GLY A 112 20.20 0.73 -2.19
C GLY A 112 20.35 2.03 -1.38
N ILE A 113 20.40 1.92 -0.04
CA ILE A 113 20.60 3.07 0.85
C ILE A 113 21.98 3.69 0.62
N ILE A 114 23.04 2.88 0.51
CA ILE A 114 24.40 3.37 0.23
C ILE A 114 24.43 4.12 -1.09
N CYS A 115 23.80 3.60 -2.15
CA CYS A 115 23.72 4.28 -3.44
C CYS A 115 23.02 5.64 -3.35
N VAL A 116 21.90 5.73 -2.62
CA VAL A 116 21.19 7.01 -2.40
C VAL A 116 22.08 7.99 -1.65
N VAL A 117 22.76 7.57 -0.59
CA VAL A 117 23.69 8.41 0.17
C VAL A 117 24.86 8.87 -0.70
N LEU A 118 25.44 7.99 -1.53
CA LEU A 118 26.53 8.34 -2.43
C LEU A 118 26.10 9.35 -3.51
N VAL A 119 24.91 9.16 -4.09
CA VAL A 119 24.34 10.12 -5.06
C VAL A 119 24.11 11.47 -4.38
N TRP A 120 23.54 11.48 -3.17
CA TRP A 120 23.35 12.71 -2.41
C TRP A 120 24.69 13.41 -2.11
N LEU A 121 25.71 12.66 -1.66
CA LEU A 121 27.05 13.20 -1.42
C LEU A 121 27.69 13.73 -2.70
N ALA A 122 27.52 13.06 -3.84
CA ALA A 122 28.04 13.52 -5.12
C ALA A 122 27.38 14.84 -5.54
N ILE A 123 26.05 14.95 -5.41
CA ILE A 123 25.30 16.19 -5.68
C ILE A 123 25.79 17.32 -4.76
N ASN A 124 25.89 17.07 -3.46
CA ASN A 124 26.38 18.07 -2.49
C ASN A 124 27.81 18.50 -2.79
N LYS A 125 28.67 17.56 -3.20
CA LYS A 125 30.06 17.86 -3.53
C LYS A 125 30.17 18.72 -4.80
N VAL A 126 29.39 18.42 -5.83
CA VAL A 126 29.32 19.25 -7.04
C VAL A 126 28.80 20.64 -6.70
N ALA A 127 27.73 20.74 -5.89
CA ALA A 127 27.20 22.02 -5.43
C ALA A 127 28.25 22.82 -4.65
N SER A 128 28.95 22.18 -3.70
CA SER A 128 30.04 22.79 -2.92
C SER A 128 31.17 23.32 -3.80
N GLY A 129 31.55 22.60 -4.86
CA GLY A 129 32.60 23.06 -5.77
C GLY A 129 32.23 24.35 -6.53
N HIS A 130 30.94 24.57 -6.81
CA HIS A 130 30.48 25.85 -7.35
C HIS A 130 30.58 26.97 -6.33
N TYR A 131 30.30 26.71 -5.05
CA TYR A 131 30.45 27.70 -3.99
C TYR A 131 31.93 28.05 -3.72
N ASP A 132 32.84 27.07 -3.71
CA ASP A 132 34.29 27.33 -3.55
C ASP A 132 34.84 28.20 -4.69
N ALA A 133 34.37 27.98 -5.93
CA ALA A 133 34.74 28.83 -7.07
C ALA A 133 34.18 30.26 -6.96
N MET A 134 32.98 30.43 -6.42
CA MET A 134 32.39 31.75 -6.17
C MET A 134 33.11 32.48 -5.03
N ASP A 135 33.51 31.77 -3.98
CA ASP A 135 34.23 32.34 -2.83
C ASP A 135 35.64 32.81 -3.24
N LEU A 136 36.33 32.03 -4.09
CA LEU A 136 37.61 32.44 -4.67
C LEU A 136 37.46 33.64 -5.63
N ALA A 137 36.37 33.71 -6.40
CA ALA A 137 36.08 34.85 -7.27
C ALA A 137 35.76 36.13 -6.47
N LEU A 138 35.05 36.01 -5.35
CA LEU A 138 34.76 37.14 -4.45
C LEU A 138 36.02 37.67 -3.78
N LEU A 139 36.96 36.81 -3.39
CA LEU A 139 38.27 37.21 -2.87
C LEU A 139 39.09 38.01 -3.90
N PHE A 140 39.01 37.66 -5.19
CA PHE A 140 39.69 38.40 -6.26
C PHE A 140 39.06 39.76 -6.59
N VAL A 141 37.75 39.94 -6.32
CA VAL A 141 37.04 41.21 -6.56
C VAL A 141 37.17 42.20 -5.40
N GLN A 142 37.58 41.73 -4.21
CA GLN A 142 37.79 42.57 -3.02
C GLN A 142 39.22 43.14 -2.88
N ILE A 143 40.12 42.80 -3.81
CA ILE A 143 41.44 43.45 -3.98
C ILE A 143 41.33 44.49 -5.09
#